data_AF-A0A286C7C9-F1
#
_entry.id   AF-A0A286C7C9-F1
#
_cell.length_a   1.000
_cell.length_b   1.000
_cell.length_c   1.000
_cell.angle_alpha   90.00
_cell.angle_beta   90.00
_cell.angle_gamma   90.00
#
_symmetry.space_group_name_H-M   'P 1'
#
loop_
_entity.id
_entity.type
_entity.pdbx_description
1 polymer ?
#
loop_
_entity_poly.entity_id
_entity_poly.type
_entity_poly.pdbx_seq_one_letter_code
_entity_poly.pdbx_strand_id
1 'polypeptide(L)'
;MDEGDLMLIRAQVLHDLGELAPDYYEWAVGKIGQGRADWMLGRMLAKKKSSMTHRQALACQVLLMVGLYRVTADALAERNESRASRQSLPEERAGEEAEFRKLTNNALFFEYQLREYLTLYAAQLPKNKGRSLTSLIVIEGYEPGSIALGGSNHVPVTAPAADPVESRLAELFDPLSRAGIAALFNMIDKETWRAYFERAARNGLIYARQLGPTAICYNPFHVGEWLIKHNADCTQSQIDRKLANNLPRRSKGMKALFTGEVD
;
A
#
# COMPACT_ATOMS: atom_id res chain seq x y z
N MET A 1 -8.83 7.30 -2.73
CA MET A 1 -9.80 7.48 -3.85
C MET A 1 -11.02 8.18 -3.31
N ASP A 2 -11.55 9.15 -4.04
CA ASP A 2 -12.79 9.84 -3.65
C ASP A 2 -14.04 9.07 -4.09
N GLU A 3 -15.23 9.54 -3.69
CA GLU A 3 -16.49 8.86 -4.01
C GLU A 3 -16.80 8.88 -5.52
N GLY A 4 -16.39 9.93 -6.23
CA GLY A 4 -16.56 10.06 -7.68
C GLY A 4 -15.77 8.99 -8.44
N ASP A 5 -14.51 8.77 -8.06
CA ASP A 5 -13.66 7.70 -8.60
C ASP A 5 -14.33 6.33 -8.44
N LEU A 6 -14.80 6.04 -7.22
CA LEU A 6 -15.42 4.76 -6.89
C LEU A 6 -16.71 4.55 -7.66
N MET A 7 -17.52 5.60 -7.86
CA MET A 7 -18.73 5.54 -8.68
C MET A 7 -18.41 5.21 -10.15
N LEU A 8 -17.39 5.83 -10.73
CA LEU A 8 -16.95 5.56 -12.10
C LEU A 8 -16.44 4.13 -12.28
N ILE A 9 -15.56 3.69 -11.36
CA ILE A 9 -15.04 2.31 -11.32
C ILE A 9 -16.21 1.33 -11.27
N ARG A 10 -17.13 1.55 -10.34
CA ARG A 10 -18.30 0.69 -10.12
C ARG A 10 -19.18 0.62 -11.37
N ALA A 11 -19.49 1.75 -11.98
CA ALA A 11 -20.30 1.80 -13.20
C ALA A 11 -19.67 0.99 -14.33
N GLN A 12 -18.35 1.13 -14.55
CA GLN A 12 -17.62 0.40 -15.57
C GLN A 12 -17.54 -1.11 -15.28
N VAL A 13 -17.34 -1.48 -14.01
CA VAL A 13 -17.34 -2.88 -13.57
C VAL A 13 -18.71 -3.52 -13.76
N LEU A 14 -19.79 -2.88 -13.32
CA LEU A 14 -21.15 -3.42 -13.46
C LEU A 14 -21.54 -3.55 -14.93
N HIS A 15 -21.17 -2.59 -15.77
CA HIS A 15 -21.35 -2.68 -17.22
C HIS A 15 -20.69 -3.95 -17.80
N ASP A 16 -19.47 -4.28 -17.38
CA ASP A 16 -18.76 -5.46 -17.88
C ASP A 16 -19.25 -6.79 -17.28
N LEU A 17 -19.86 -6.75 -16.11
CA LEU A 17 -20.55 -7.90 -15.53
C LEU A 17 -21.86 -8.19 -16.27
N GLY A 18 -22.54 -7.16 -16.78
CA GLY A 18 -23.77 -7.31 -17.55
C GLY A 18 -24.82 -8.11 -16.78
N GLU A 19 -25.40 -9.13 -17.43
CA GLU A 19 -26.42 -10.02 -16.86
C GLU A 19 -25.93 -10.87 -15.67
N LEU A 20 -24.63 -10.89 -15.37
CA LEU A 20 -24.12 -11.55 -14.17
C LEU A 20 -24.53 -10.77 -12.91
N ALA A 21 -24.71 -9.45 -13.01
CA ALA A 21 -25.21 -8.64 -11.91
C ALA A 21 -26.72 -8.89 -11.74
N PRO A 22 -27.17 -9.37 -10.57
CA PRO A 22 -28.57 -9.73 -10.36
C PRO A 22 -29.44 -8.48 -10.22
N ASP A 23 -30.68 -8.55 -10.70
CA ASP A 23 -31.65 -7.44 -10.70
C ASP A 23 -31.93 -6.85 -9.30
N TYR A 24 -31.82 -7.67 -8.25
CA TYR A 24 -32.02 -7.21 -6.87
C TYR A 24 -30.85 -6.40 -6.32
N TYR A 25 -29.75 -6.25 -7.07
CA TYR A 25 -28.58 -5.53 -6.60
C TYR A 25 -28.87 -4.05 -6.29
N GLU A 26 -29.67 -3.38 -7.13
CA GLU A 26 -30.09 -1.99 -6.86
C GLU A 26 -30.92 -1.89 -5.58
N TRP A 27 -31.80 -2.87 -5.36
CA TRP A 27 -32.57 -2.97 -4.12
C TRP A 27 -31.65 -3.18 -2.90
N ALA A 28 -30.61 -4.02 -3.02
CA ALA A 28 -29.67 -4.26 -1.94
C ALA A 28 -28.87 -3.00 -1.57
N VAL A 29 -28.42 -2.22 -2.56
CA VAL A 29 -27.70 -0.95 -2.33
C VAL A 29 -28.52 -0.01 -1.43
N GLY A 30 -29.83 0.12 -1.68
CA GLY A 30 -30.71 0.98 -0.89
C GLY A 30 -31.00 0.47 0.54
N LYS A 31 -30.73 -0.80 0.85
CA LYS A 31 -31.02 -1.40 2.16
C LYS A 31 -29.82 -1.54 3.08
N ILE A 32 -28.67 -1.94 2.53
CA ILE A 32 -27.48 -2.29 3.32
C ILE A 32 -26.30 -1.36 3.07
N GLY A 33 -26.46 -0.35 2.22
CA GLY A 33 -25.40 0.55 1.81
C GLY A 33 -24.55 -0.01 0.66
N GLN A 34 -23.95 0.91 -0.09
CA GLN A 34 -23.28 0.62 -1.35
C GLN A 34 -22.06 -0.28 -1.19
N GLY A 35 -21.19 -0.01 -0.19
CA GLY A 35 -20.00 -0.83 0.06
C GLY A 35 -20.32 -2.29 0.41
N ARG A 36 -21.32 -2.53 1.27
CA ARG A 36 -21.74 -3.89 1.63
C ARG A 36 -22.39 -4.62 0.45
N ALA A 37 -23.22 -3.92 -0.33
CA ALA A 37 -23.82 -4.48 -1.54
C ALA A 37 -22.76 -4.88 -2.58
N ASP A 38 -21.76 -4.03 -2.83
CA ASP A 38 -20.64 -4.31 -3.74
C ASP A 38 -19.84 -5.53 -3.29
N TRP A 39 -19.50 -5.60 -2.01
CA TRP A 39 -18.78 -6.75 -1.43
C TRP A 39 -19.58 -8.05 -1.55
N MET A 40 -20.88 -8.01 -1.23
CA MET A 40 -21.76 -9.18 -1.33
C MET A 40 -21.86 -9.66 -2.78
N LEU A 41 -22.07 -8.74 -3.73
CA LEU A 41 -22.13 -9.07 -5.15
C LEU A 41 -20.82 -9.70 -5.62
N GLY A 42 -19.68 -9.07 -5.31
CA GLY A 42 -18.35 -9.61 -5.63
C GLY A 42 -18.16 -11.03 -5.07
N ARG A 43 -18.57 -11.29 -3.82
CA ARG A 43 -18.50 -12.64 -3.21
C ARG A 43 -19.41 -13.66 -3.89
N MET A 44 -20.63 -13.27 -4.26
CA MET A 44 -21.56 -14.14 -4.96
C MET A 44 -21.02 -14.53 -6.34
N LEU A 45 -20.47 -13.57 -7.06
CA LEU A 45 -19.89 -13.76 -8.37
C LEU A 45 -18.59 -14.56 -8.34
N ALA A 46 -17.76 -14.38 -7.30
CA ALA A 46 -16.54 -15.17 -7.12
C ALA A 46 -16.82 -16.69 -7.06
N LYS A 47 -17.99 -17.12 -6.60
CA LYS A 47 -18.41 -18.53 -6.61
C LYS A 47 -18.71 -19.07 -8.01
N LYS A 48 -19.00 -18.19 -8.98
CA LYS A 48 -19.28 -18.49 -10.39
C LYS A 48 -18.07 -18.25 -11.29
N LYS A 49 -16.85 -18.17 -10.73
CA LYS A 49 -15.64 -17.81 -11.49
C LYS A 49 -15.38 -18.72 -12.71
N SER A 50 -15.76 -19.99 -12.65
CA SER A 50 -15.56 -20.95 -13.75
C SER A 50 -16.39 -20.64 -15.00
N SER A 51 -17.47 -19.87 -14.89
CA SER A 51 -18.32 -19.47 -16.02
C SER A 51 -18.03 -18.06 -16.52
N MET A 52 -16.96 -17.42 -16.05
CA MET A 52 -16.62 -16.03 -16.36
C MET A 52 -15.44 -15.94 -17.32
N THR A 53 -15.48 -14.95 -18.20
CA THR A 53 -14.29 -14.52 -18.93
C THR A 53 -13.23 -13.98 -17.94
N HIS A 54 -11.96 -13.95 -18.36
CA HIS A 54 -10.89 -13.38 -17.54
C HIS A 54 -11.18 -11.92 -17.12
N ARG A 55 -11.70 -11.12 -18.05
CA ARG A 55 -12.09 -9.73 -17.79
C ARG A 55 -13.21 -9.62 -16.75
N GLN A 56 -14.25 -10.46 -16.85
CA GLN A 56 -15.33 -10.50 -15.85
C GLN A 56 -14.84 -10.96 -14.48
N ALA A 57 -13.90 -11.91 -14.43
CA ALA A 57 -13.30 -12.35 -13.18
C ALA A 57 -12.49 -11.22 -12.52
N LEU A 58 -11.76 -10.41 -13.30
CA LEU A 58 -11.08 -9.21 -12.79
C LEU A 58 -12.06 -8.15 -12.33
N ALA A 59 -13.13 -7.88 -13.10
CA ALA A 59 -14.18 -6.95 -12.72
C ALA A 59 -14.84 -7.35 -11.38
N CYS A 60 -15.07 -8.65 -11.15
CA CYS A 60 -15.55 -9.16 -9.85
C CYS A 60 -14.57 -8.89 -8.71
N GLN A 61 -13.27 -9.08 -8.93
CA GLN A 61 -12.25 -8.79 -7.91
C GLN A 61 -12.19 -7.30 -7.58
N VAL A 62 -12.24 -6.44 -8.60
CA VAL A 62 -12.33 -4.98 -8.41
C VAL A 62 -13.56 -4.63 -7.59
N LEU A 63 -14.75 -5.17 -7.92
CA LEU A 63 -15.98 -4.90 -7.17
C LEU A 63 -15.86 -5.32 -5.69
N LEU A 64 -15.28 -6.49 -5.44
CA LEU A 64 -15.06 -6.99 -4.08
C LEU A 64 -14.12 -6.05 -3.30
N MET A 65 -13.06 -5.56 -3.93
CA MET A 65 -12.12 -4.61 -3.32
C MET A 65 -12.75 -3.22 -3.10
N VAL A 66 -13.56 -2.72 -4.04
CA VAL A 66 -14.35 -1.48 -3.85
C VAL A 66 -15.25 -1.61 -2.64
N GLY A 67 -15.97 -2.73 -2.52
CA GLY A 67 -16.85 -2.98 -1.38
C GLY A 67 -16.11 -3.02 -0.05
N LEU A 68 -14.98 -3.75 0.03
CA LEU A 68 -14.17 -3.81 1.26
C LEU A 68 -13.58 -2.45 1.63
N TYR A 69 -13.03 -1.71 0.66
CA TYR A 69 -12.48 -0.38 0.88
C TYR A 69 -13.54 0.55 1.47
N ARG A 70 -14.73 0.63 0.84
CA ARG A 70 -15.85 1.45 1.32
C ARG A 70 -16.27 1.09 2.74
N VAL A 71 -16.51 -0.20 3.01
CA VAL A 71 -16.91 -0.66 4.35
C VAL A 71 -15.87 -0.27 5.42
N THR A 72 -14.58 -0.35 5.10
CA THR A 72 -13.53 0.08 6.03
C THR A 72 -13.40 1.60 6.15
N ALA A 73 -13.61 2.33 5.07
CA ALA A 73 -13.54 3.79 5.05
C ALA A 73 -14.72 4.40 5.85
N ASP A 74 -15.93 3.87 5.67
CA ASP A 74 -17.13 4.27 6.42
C ASP A 74 -16.94 4.00 7.92
N ALA A 75 -16.47 2.80 8.28
CA ALA A 75 -16.19 2.45 9.68
C ALA A 75 -15.10 3.35 10.30
N LEU A 76 -14.11 3.78 9.50
CA LEU A 76 -13.07 4.71 9.94
C LEU A 76 -13.65 6.13 10.15
N ALA A 77 -14.53 6.58 9.26
CA ALA A 77 -15.21 7.87 9.35
C ALA A 77 -16.14 7.93 10.59
N GLU A 78 -17.01 6.94 10.78
CA GLU A 78 -17.88 6.82 11.96
C GLU A 78 -17.07 6.86 13.27
N ARG A 79 -15.90 6.20 13.27
CA ARG A 79 -15.02 6.18 14.44
C ARG A 79 -14.31 7.51 14.67
N ASN A 80 -13.91 8.23 13.61
CA ASN A 80 -13.36 9.58 13.70
C ASN A 80 -14.39 10.56 14.30
N GLU A 81 -15.64 10.51 13.84
CA GLU A 81 -16.74 11.33 14.36
C GLU A 81 -17.03 11.03 15.83
N SER A 82 -17.04 9.74 16.19
CA SER A 82 -17.22 9.29 17.58
C SER A 82 -16.09 9.80 18.49
N ARG A 83 -14.84 9.82 18.02
CA ARG A 83 -13.70 10.36 18.77
C ARG A 83 -13.77 11.88 18.92
N ALA A 84 -14.22 12.60 17.89
CA ALA A 84 -14.38 14.04 17.96
C ALA A 84 -15.40 14.47 19.03
N SER A 85 -16.38 13.61 19.33
CA SER A 85 -17.47 13.90 20.27
C SER A 85 -17.23 13.40 21.70
N ARG A 86 -16.19 12.60 21.97
CA ARG A 86 -15.95 11.99 23.29
C ARG A 86 -14.76 12.61 24.03
N GLN A 87 -14.97 12.97 25.29
CA GLN A 87 -13.90 13.14 26.29
C GLN A 87 -13.73 11.80 27.04
N SER A 88 -12.85 10.92 26.55
CA SER A 88 -12.57 9.62 27.20
C SER A 88 -11.45 9.70 28.23
N LEU A 89 -11.47 8.78 29.21
CA LEU A 89 -10.43 8.60 30.22
C LEU A 89 -9.13 8.02 29.60
N PRO A 90 -7.95 8.24 30.21
CA PRO A 90 -6.66 7.88 29.61
C PRO A 90 -6.49 6.39 29.25
N GLU A 91 -7.02 5.47 30.06
CA GLU A 91 -6.85 4.02 29.83
C GLU A 91 -7.70 3.51 28.66
N GLU A 92 -8.90 4.07 28.44
CA GLU A 92 -9.76 3.73 27.30
C GLU A 92 -9.15 4.21 25.97
N ARG A 93 -8.38 5.31 26.00
CA ARG A 93 -7.73 5.88 24.79
C ARG A 93 -6.72 4.93 24.15
N ALA A 94 -5.97 4.17 24.94
CA ALA A 94 -4.93 3.27 24.41
C ALA A 94 -5.54 2.11 23.60
N GLY A 95 -6.61 1.49 24.12
CA GLY A 95 -7.35 0.45 23.41
C GLY A 95 -8.02 0.99 22.14
N GLU A 96 -8.66 2.16 22.24
CA GLU A 96 -9.28 2.82 21.10
C GLU A 96 -8.29 3.19 20.00
N GLU A 97 -7.08 3.62 20.35
CA GLU A 97 -6.04 3.99 19.40
C GLU A 97 -5.49 2.78 18.64
N ALA A 98 -5.30 1.64 19.32
CA ALA A 98 -4.85 0.41 18.67
C ALA A 98 -5.87 -0.10 17.64
N GLU A 99 -7.17 -0.09 17.99
CA GLU A 99 -8.22 -0.46 17.06
C GLU A 99 -8.36 0.53 15.90
N PHE A 100 -8.24 1.84 16.19
CA PHE A 100 -8.26 2.88 15.16
C PHE A 100 -7.12 2.67 14.15
N ARG A 101 -5.89 2.46 14.64
CA ARG A 101 -4.72 2.17 13.80
C ARG A 101 -4.94 0.93 12.94
N LYS A 102 -5.55 -0.12 13.50
CA LYS A 102 -5.91 -1.33 12.76
C LYS A 102 -6.91 -1.03 11.63
N LEU A 103 -7.93 -0.22 11.87
CA LEU A 103 -8.90 0.19 10.85
C LEU A 103 -8.24 1.02 9.74
N THR A 104 -7.39 1.98 10.10
CA THR A 104 -6.61 2.77 9.12
C THR A 104 -5.74 1.87 8.25
N ASN A 105 -5.02 0.92 8.87
CA ASN A 105 -4.18 -0.03 8.13
C ASN A 105 -5.00 -0.92 7.18
N ASN A 106 -6.20 -1.33 7.59
CA ASN A 106 -7.08 -2.11 6.74
C ASN A 106 -7.58 -1.30 5.54
N ALA A 107 -8.00 -0.05 5.75
CA ALA A 107 -8.44 0.83 4.67
C ALA A 107 -7.34 1.05 3.63
N LEU A 108 -6.11 1.35 4.10
CA LEU A 108 -4.93 1.50 3.23
C LEU A 108 -4.60 0.19 2.49
N PHE A 109 -4.71 -0.95 3.16
CA PHE A 109 -4.48 -2.25 2.53
C PHE A 109 -5.48 -2.52 1.40
N PHE A 110 -6.77 -2.25 1.62
CA PHE A 110 -7.80 -2.46 0.60
C PHE A 110 -7.70 -1.45 -0.54
N GLU A 111 -7.36 -0.19 -0.27
CA GLU A 111 -7.07 0.78 -1.33
C GLU A 111 -5.91 0.32 -2.22
N TYR A 112 -4.83 -0.16 -1.61
CA TYR A 112 -3.69 -0.68 -2.35
C TYR A 112 -4.08 -1.88 -3.24
N GLN A 113 -4.77 -2.87 -2.67
CA GLN A 113 -5.23 -4.04 -3.44
C GLN A 113 -6.19 -3.64 -4.55
N LEU A 114 -7.10 -2.69 -4.28
CA LEU A 114 -8.02 -2.17 -5.29
C LEU A 114 -7.27 -1.56 -6.47
N ARG A 115 -6.24 -0.74 -6.24
CA ARG A 115 -5.41 -0.15 -7.31
C ARG A 115 -4.65 -1.21 -8.11
N GLU A 116 -4.15 -2.26 -7.46
CA GLU A 116 -3.49 -3.39 -8.13
C GLU A 116 -4.45 -4.10 -9.09
N TYR A 117 -5.64 -4.48 -8.62
CA TYR A 117 -6.66 -5.11 -9.47
C TYR A 117 -7.21 -4.17 -10.54
N LEU A 118 -7.35 -2.88 -10.25
CA LEU A 118 -7.74 -1.87 -11.24
C LEU A 118 -6.73 -1.76 -12.37
N THR A 119 -5.43 -1.86 -12.06
CA THR A 119 -4.37 -1.83 -13.08
C THR A 119 -4.49 -3.03 -14.02
N LEU A 120 -4.66 -4.23 -13.46
CA LEU A 120 -4.85 -5.45 -14.24
C LEU A 120 -6.14 -5.39 -15.08
N TYR A 121 -7.22 -4.87 -14.50
CA TYR A 121 -8.51 -4.73 -15.17
C TYR A 121 -8.46 -3.68 -16.29
N ALA A 122 -7.88 -2.51 -16.04
CA ALA A 122 -7.74 -1.44 -17.04
C ALA A 122 -6.91 -1.88 -18.25
N ALA A 123 -5.92 -2.74 -18.06
CA ALA A 123 -5.15 -3.34 -19.16
C ALA A 123 -5.99 -4.23 -20.09
N GLN A 124 -7.14 -4.74 -19.63
CA GLN A 124 -8.08 -5.54 -20.42
C GLN A 124 -9.16 -4.69 -21.12
N LEU A 125 -9.19 -3.37 -20.88
CA LEU A 125 -10.16 -2.48 -21.49
C LEU A 125 -9.68 -1.95 -22.85
N PRO A 126 -10.62 -1.57 -23.74
CA PRO A 126 -10.29 -0.78 -24.92
C PRO A 126 -9.49 0.48 -24.54
N LYS A 127 -8.51 0.88 -25.35
CA LYS A 127 -7.54 1.96 -25.02
C LYS A 127 -8.19 3.26 -24.53
N ASN A 128 -9.35 3.63 -25.06
CA ASN A 128 -10.09 4.82 -24.67
C ASN A 128 -10.70 4.72 -23.25
N LYS A 129 -11.22 3.54 -22.87
CA LYS A 129 -11.77 3.28 -21.54
C LYS A 129 -10.69 3.00 -20.50
N GLY A 130 -9.65 2.27 -20.90
CA GLY A 130 -8.51 1.94 -20.05
C GLY A 130 -7.79 3.20 -19.53
N ARG A 131 -7.56 4.20 -20.41
CA ARG A 131 -6.92 5.47 -20.01
C ARG A 131 -7.69 6.23 -18.92
N SER A 132 -9.02 6.27 -19.01
CA SER A 132 -9.87 6.95 -18.01
C SER A 132 -9.81 6.27 -16.64
N LEU A 133 -9.82 4.93 -16.58
CA LEU A 133 -9.61 4.25 -15.30
C LEU A 133 -8.16 4.35 -14.82
N THR A 134 -7.19 4.38 -15.74
CA THR A 134 -5.78 4.48 -15.37
C THR A 134 -5.47 5.82 -14.71
N SER A 135 -6.12 6.92 -15.12
CA SER A 135 -5.99 8.20 -14.41
C SER A 135 -6.54 8.16 -12.97
N LEU A 136 -7.42 7.22 -12.62
CA LEU A 136 -7.90 7.03 -11.23
C LEU A 136 -6.90 6.19 -10.39
N ILE A 137 -6.05 5.42 -11.06
CA ILE A 137 -4.98 4.63 -10.44
C ILE A 137 -3.81 5.54 -10.05
N VAL A 138 -3.64 6.66 -10.77
CA VAL A 138 -2.66 7.70 -10.51
C VAL A 138 -3.01 8.41 -9.21
N ILE A 139 -2.13 8.31 -8.21
CA ILE A 139 -2.17 9.17 -7.02
C ILE A 139 -1.67 10.53 -7.50
N GLU A 140 -2.19 11.67 -7.02
CA GLU A 140 -1.44 12.91 -7.13
C GLU A 140 -0.09 12.70 -6.43
N GLY A 141 1.00 12.62 -7.21
CA GLY A 141 2.30 12.11 -6.74
C GLY A 141 2.64 10.66 -7.14
N TYR A 142 1.87 10.06 -8.05
CA TYR A 142 2.09 8.72 -8.62
C TYR A 142 1.52 8.64 -10.04
N GLU A 143 2.20 9.19 -11.04
CA GLU A 143 2.08 8.69 -12.41
C GLU A 143 3.05 7.50 -12.57
N PRO A 144 2.68 6.43 -13.30
CA PRO A 144 3.66 5.47 -13.79
C PRO A 144 4.59 6.18 -14.79
N GLY A 145 5.67 6.76 -14.28
CA GLY A 145 6.80 7.25 -15.06
C GLY A 145 6.99 8.77 -15.19
N SER A 146 6.30 9.64 -14.46
CA SER A 146 6.62 11.10 -14.48
C SER A 146 6.06 11.87 -13.28
N ILE A 147 6.89 12.53 -12.49
CA ILE A 147 6.44 13.66 -11.66
C ILE A 147 7.35 14.85 -11.97
N ALA A 148 6.74 15.86 -12.59
CA ALA A 148 7.15 17.24 -12.42
C ALA A 148 6.60 17.72 -11.07
N LEU A 149 7.47 18.41 -10.32
CA LEU A 149 7.24 18.98 -9.00
C LEU A 149 6.04 19.95 -8.99
N GLY A 150 5.07 19.70 -8.11
CA GLY A 150 3.99 20.64 -7.80
C GLY A 150 3.36 20.27 -6.47
N GLY A 151 3.54 21.14 -5.46
CA GLY A 151 3.27 20.84 -4.06
C GLY A 151 1.78 20.74 -3.71
N SER A 152 1.46 19.73 -2.90
CA SER A 152 0.26 19.69 -2.07
C SER A 152 0.60 18.98 -0.76
N ASN A 153 0.16 19.57 0.35
CA ASN A 153 0.37 19.11 1.71
C ASN A 153 -0.47 17.84 1.99
N HIS A 154 0.02 16.67 1.61
CA HIS A 154 -0.44 15.41 2.19
C HIS A 154 0.49 14.96 3.30
N VAL A 155 -0.06 14.75 4.49
CA VAL A 155 0.64 14.12 5.62
C VAL A 155 1.13 12.75 5.15
N PRO A 156 2.45 12.46 5.21
CA PRO A 156 2.99 11.17 4.79
C PRO A 156 2.32 10.07 5.62
N VAL A 157 2.33 8.82 5.11
CA VAL A 157 2.18 7.65 5.99
C VAL A 157 3.34 7.70 6.97
N THR A 158 3.12 8.34 8.12
CA THR A 158 4.17 8.57 9.08
C THR A 158 4.49 7.23 9.70
N ALA A 159 5.71 6.77 9.48
CA ALA A 159 6.38 5.86 10.40
C ALA A 159 6.17 6.37 11.85
N PRO A 160 6.24 5.50 12.88
CA PRO A 160 6.39 5.98 14.26
C PRO A 160 7.42 7.11 14.28
N ALA A 161 7.17 8.20 15.01
CA ALA A 161 7.97 9.43 14.97
C ALA A 161 9.46 9.09 14.84
N ALA A 162 9.98 9.25 13.62
CA ALA A 162 11.31 8.79 13.29
C ALA A 162 12.29 9.63 14.10
N ASP A 163 13.26 8.97 14.72
CA ASP A 163 14.35 9.68 15.37
C ASP A 163 14.96 10.66 14.34
N PRO A 164 15.16 11.95 14.67
CA PRO A 164 15.80 12.91 13.76
C PRO A 164 17.14 12.40 13.21
N VAL A 165 17.84 11.56 13.97
CA VAL A 165 19.08 10.90 13.55
C VAL A 165 18.81 9.82 12.50
N GLU A 166 17.83 8.94 12.72
CA GLU A 166 17.44 7.89 11.76
C GLU A 166 17.02 8.49 10.41
N SER A 167 16.26 9.58 10.43
CA SER A 167 15.82 10.25 9.20
C SER A 167 17.01 10.78 8.39
N ARG A 168 17.98 11.41 9.06
CA ARG A 168 19.21 11.92 8.40
C ARG A 168 20.06 10.79 7.82
N LEU A 169 20.14 9.65 8.50
CA LEU A 169 20.89 8.49 8.00
C LEU A 169 20.21 7.85 6.78
N ALA A 170 18.88 7.80 6.76
CA ALA A 170 18.12 7.27 5.62
C ALA A 170 18.30 8.11 4.34
N GLU A 171 18.44 9.43 4.45
CA GLU A 171 18.66 10.35 3.32
C GLU A 171 20.01 10.13 2.61
N LEU A 172 20.96 9.46 3.27
CA LEU A 172 22.27 9.15 2.68
C LEU A 172 22.20 8.11 1.57
N PHE A 173 21.09 7.37 1.46
CA PHE A 173 20.94 6.26 0.51
C PHE A 173 20.00 6.59 -0.63
N ASP A 174 20.27 5.99 -1.80
CA ASP A 174 19.31 5.93 -2.89
C ASP A 174 18.37 4.73 -2.70
N PRO A 175 17.08 4.87 -3.03
CA PRO A 175 16.16 3.73 -3.05
C PRO A 175 16.64 2.65 -4.03
N LEU A 176 16.64 1.39 -3.59
CA LEU A 176 17.02 0.24 -4.40
C LEU A 176 15.82 -0.63 -4.73
N SER A 177 15.80 -1.24 -5.93
CA SER A 177 14.80 -2.24 -6.28
C SER A 177 14.87 -3.47 -5.38
N ARG A 178 13.86 -4.35 -5.40
CA ARG A 178 13.90 -5.63 -4.67
C ARG A 178 15.16 -6.45 -4.97
N ALA A 179 15.58 -6.45 -6.24
CA ALA A 179 16.81 -7.13 -6.65
C ALA A 179 18.06 -6.44 -6.10
N GLY A 180 18.09 -5.10 -6.07
CA GLY A 180 19.18 -4.32 -5.49
C GLY A 180 19.31 -4.52 -3.98
N ILE A 181 18.19 -4.57 -3.24
CA ILE A 181 18.17 -4.89 -1.81
C ILE A 181 18.68 -6.30 -1.56
N ALA A 182 18.20 -7.29 -2.31
CA ALA A 182 18.66 -8.67 -2.16
C ALA A 182 20.15 -8.82 -2.49
N ALA A 183 20.68 -8.05 -3.44
CA ALA A 183 22.10 -8.02 -3.76
C ALA A 183 22.92 -7.34 -2.65
N LEU A 184 22.42 -6.25 -2.08
CA LEU A 184 23.07 -5.54 -0.97
C LEU A 184 23.14 -6.42 0.29
N PHE A 185 22.01 -6.98 0.69
CA PHE A 185 21.87 -7.85 1.84
C PHE A 185 21.88 -9.33 1.43
N ASN A 186 22.98 -9.72 0.76
CA ASN A 186 23.19 -11.06 0.22
C ASN A 186 23.44 -12.16 1.29
N MET A 187 23.38 -11.82 2.57
CA MET A 187 23.36 -12.81 3.66
C MET A 187 22.01 -13.53 3.78
N ILE A 188 20.94 -12.99 3.19
CA ILE A 188 19.62 -13.60 3.15
C ILE A 188 19.41 -14.22 1.77
N ASP A 189 18.92 -15.45 1.73
CA ASP A 189 18.67 -16.17 0.49
C ASP A 189 17.51 -15.55 -0.32
N LYS A 190 17.46 -15.92 -1.59
CA LYS A 190 16.53 -15.32 -2.56
C LYS A 190 15.07 -15.68 -2.25
N GLU A 191 14.82 -16.91 -1.81
CA GLU A 191 13.50 -17.42 -1.47
C GLU A 191 12.94 -16.69 -0.24
N THR A 192 13.76 -16.49 0.78
CA THR A 192 13.43 -15.71 1.99
C THR A 192 13.14 -14.27 1.65
N TRP A 193 13.98 -13.63 0.83
CA TRP A 193 13.70 -12.26 0.36
C TRP A 193 12.38 -12.16 -0.40
N ARG A 194 12.08 -13.11 -1.29
CA ARG A 194 10.80 -13.15 -2.00
C ARG A 194 9.63 -13.17 -1.01
N ALA A 195 9.68 -14.05 -0.01
CA ALA A 195 8.64 -14.16 1.00
C ALA A 195 8.49 -12.86 1.82
N TYR A 196 9.60 -12.21 2.19
CA TYR A 196 9.57 -10.93 2.91
C TYR A 196 8.93 -9.81 2.08
N PHE A 197 9.25 -9.72 0.79
CA PHE A 197 8.67 -8.68 -0.06
C PHE A 197 7.19 -8.91 -0.36
N GLU A 198 6.77 -10.16 -0.57
CA GLU A 198 5.36 -10.53 -0.76
C GLU A 198 4.53 -10.25 0.50
N ARG A 199 5.12 -10.45 1.68
CA ARG A 199 4.48 -10.23 2.97
C ARG A 199 4.86 -8.90 3.61
N ALA A 200 5.36 -7.94 2.84
CA ALA A 200 5.92 -6.68 3.34
C ALA A 200 4.94 -5.90 4.25
N ALA A 201 3.64 -5.94 3.93
CA ALA A 201 2.61 -5.30 4.75
C ALA A 201 2.42 -5.99 6.12
N ARG A 202 2.56 -7.31 6.17
CA ARG A 202 2.32 -8.11 7.38
C ARG A 202 3.53 -8.17 8.30
N ASN A 203 4.73 -8.11 7.74
CA ASN A 203 5.97 -8.19 8.50
C ASN A 203 6.57 -6.80 8.80
N GLY A 204 5.94 -5.70 8.38
CA GLY A 204 6.40 -4.34 8.64
C GLY A 204 7.46 -3.81 7.65
N LEU A 205 7.97 -4.64 6.73
CA LEU A 205 8.94 -4.21 5.70
C LEU A 205 8.36 -3.15 4.74
N ILE A 206 7.03 -3.02 4.69
CA ILE A 206 6.35 -1.97 3.91
C ILE A 206 6.81 -0.56 4.28
N TYR A 207 7.21 -0.31 5.53
CA TYR A 207 7.68 1.01 5.97
C TYR A 207 9.05 1.38 5.39
N ALA A 208 9.82 0.40 4.93
CA ALA A 208 11.08 0.65 4.23
C ALA A 208 10.87 0.94 2.73
N ARG A 209 9.65 0.81 2.19
CA ARG A 209 9.37 1.10 0.78
C ARG A 209 9.51 2.58 0.48
N GLN A 210 10.13 2.88 -0.65
CA GLN A 210 10.24 4.21 -1.22
C GLN A 210 9.96 4.16 -2.73
N LEU A 211 9.56 5.29 -3.29
CA LEU A 211 9.38 5.41 -4.73
C LEU A 211 10.76 5.52 -5.40
N GLY A 212 11.09 4.57 -6.28
CA GLY A 212 12.24 4.70 -7.18
C GLY A 212 11.84 5.33 -8.51
N PRO A 213 12.81 5.61 -9.42
CA PRO A 213 12.54 6.28 -10.69
C PRO A 213 11.54 5.54 -11.61
N THR A 214 11.51 4.22 -11.55
CA THR A 214 10.71 3.38 -12.47
C THR A 214 9.97 2.21 -11.81
N ALA A 215 10.15 2.00 -10.50
CA ALA A 215 9.58 0.83 -9.80
C ALA A 215 9.50 1.05 -8.28
N ILE A 216 8.80 0.13 -7.61
CA ILE A 216 8.82 0.02 -6.13
C ILE A 216 10.25 -0.29 -5.70
N CYS A 217 10.82 0.64 -4.95
CA CYS A 217 12.12 0.52 -4.32
C CYS A 217 11.97 0.49 -2.81
N TYR A 218 13.11 0.32 -2.14
CA TYR A 218 13.21 0.31 -0.71
C TYR A 218 14.43 1.12 -0.30
N ASN A 219 14.34 1.84 0.80
CA ASN A 219 15.48 2.51 1.38
C ASN A 219 16.41 1.48 2.03
N PRO A 220 17.69 1.37 1.62
CA PRO A 220 18.65 0.45 2.21
C PRO A 220 18.75 0.54 3.74
N PHE A 221 18.76 1.76 4.30
CA PHE A 221 18.88 1.98 5.73
C PHE A 221 17.67 1.40 6.49
N HIS A 222 16.45 1.74 6.06
CA HIS A 222 15.24 1.22 6.71
C HIS A 222 15.08 -0.30 6.56
N VAL A 223 15.56 -0.88 5.46
CA VAL A 223 15.61 -2.35 5.33
C VAL A 223 16.60 -2.94 6.31
N GLY A 224 17.77 -2.31 6.49
CA GLY A 224 18.77 -2.70 7.49
C GLY A 224 18.19 -2.70 8.91
N GLU A 225 17.57 -1.59 9.32
CA GLU A 225 16.89 -1.47 10.61
C GLU A 225 15.78 -2.51 10.80
N TRP A 226 15.03 -2.79 9.73
CA TRP A 226 14.01 -3.84 9.77
C TRP A 226 14.62 -5.23 9.97
N LEU A 227 15.73 -5.54 9.30
CA LEU A 227 16.43 -6.82 9.42
C LEU A 227 16.95 -7.06 10.84
N ILE A 228 17.53 -6.05 11.49
CA ILE A 228 18.04 -6.15 12.86
C ILE A 228 16.91 -6.50 13.84
N LYS A 229 15.72 -5.93 13.61
CA LYS A 229 14.54 -6.16 14.46
C LYS A 229 13.87 -7.51 14.22
N HIS A 230 13.98 -8.08 13.00
CA HIS A 230 13.16 -9.21 12.58
C HIS A 230 13.94 -10.46 12.15
N ASN A 231 15.27 -10.39 12.10
CA ASN A 231 16.13 -11.50 11.73
C ASN A 231 17.27 -11.64 12.75
N ALA A 232 17.21 -12.71 13.55
CA ALA A 232 18.14 -12.96 14.65
C ALA A 232 19.60 -13.13 14.19
N ASP A 233 19.82 -13.49 12.93
CA ASP A 233 21.15 -13.70 12.36
C ASP A 233 21.78 -12.40 11.83
N CYS A 234 21.02 -11.30 11.82
CA CYS A 234 21.47 -9.98 11.37
C CYS A 234 21.84 -9.09 12.57
N THR A 235 23.14 -8.90 12.80
CA THR A 235 23.64 -7.96 13.82
C THR A 235 23.76 -6.53 13.29
N GLN A 236 23.63 -5.53 14.16
CA GLN A 236 23.82 -4.11 13.82
C GLN A 236 25.15 -3.89 13.09
N SER A 237 26.26 -4.41 13.61
CA SER A 237 27.58 -4.24 13.02
C SER A 237 27.70 -4.80 11.58
N GLN A 238 27.04 -5.92 11.28
CA GLN A 238 27.01 -6.47 9.92
C GLN A 238 26.25 -5.57 8.96
N ILE A 239 25.10 -5.06 9.40
CA ILE A 239 24.23 -4.19 8.60
C ILE A 239 24.90 -2.84 8.37
N ASP A 240 25.44 -2.21 9.41
CA ASP A 240 26.17 -0.95 9.33
C ASP A 240 27.36 -1.06 8.37
N ARG A 241 28.13 -2.15 8.44
CA ARG A 241 29.26 -2.38 7.50
C ARG A 241 28.77 -2.53 6.05
N LYS A 242 27.64 -3.19 5.81
CA LYS A 242 27.05 -3.33 4.47
C LYS A 242 26.60 -1.98 3.93
N LEU A 243 25.90 -1.20 4.76
CA LEU A 243 25.42 0.14 4.44
C LEU A 243 26.60 1.08 4.16
N ALA A 244 27.58 1.14 5.06
CA ALA A 244 28.79 1.96 4.94
C ALA A 244 29.57 1.69 3.64
N ASN A 245 29.72 0.43 3.25
CA ASN A 245 30.46 0.04 2.04
C ASN A 245 29.67 0.26 0.75
N ASN A 246 28.36 0.48 0.82
CA ASN A 246 27.48 0.69 -0.33
C ASN A 246 26.83 2.08 -0.32
N LEU A 247 27.44 3.05 0.38
CA LEU A 247 27.03 4.44 0.31
C LEU A 247 27.12 4.96 -1.13
N PRO A 248 26.09 5.67 -1.63
CA PRO A 248 26.17 6.41 -2.88
C PRO A 248 27.36 7.35 -2.93
N ARG A 249 27.83 7.68 -4.14
CA ARG A 249 29.00 8.55 -4.34
C ARG A 249 28.87 9.90 -3.62
N ARG A 250 27.66 10.46 -3.53
CA ARG A 250 27.38 11.74 -2.85
C ARG A 250 27.62 11.70 -1.34
N SER A 251 27.48 10.54 -0.72
CA SER A 251 27.50 10.35 0.75
C SER A 251 28.66 9.47 1.22
N LYS A 252 29.57 9.09 0.31
CA LYS A 252 30.71 8.20 0.62
C LYS A 252 31.63 8.74 1.72
N GLY A 253 31.75 10.07 1.86
CA GLY A 253 32.52 10.71 2.94
C GLY A 253 31.88 10.61 4.32
N MET A 254 30.62 10.15 4.42
CA MET A 254 29.89 9.99 5.67
C MET A 254 29.97 8.57 6.24
N LYS A 255 30.90 7.74 5.72
CA LYS A 255 31.10 6.35 6.13
C LYS A 255 31.29 6.19 7.65
N ALA A 256 32.02 7.12 8.26
CA ALA A 256 32.29 7.16 9.69
C ALA A 256 31.03 7.16 10.56
N LEU A 257 29.90 7.67 10.05
CA LEU A 257 28.62 7.68 10.78
C LEU A 257 28.07 6.27 11.06
N PHE A 258 28.50 5.27 10.29
CA PHE A 258 28.07 3.88 10.44
C PHE A 258 29.14 3.01 11.09
N THR A 259 30.43 3.27 10.84
CA THR A 259 31.51 2.42 11.34
C THR A 259 32.13 2.92 12.64
N GLY A 260 31.92 4.18 13.02
CA GLY A 260 32.57 4.80 14.18
C GLY A 260 34.08 5.03 13.99
N GLU A 261 34.62 4.75 12.81
CA GLU A 261 36.02 5.00 12.45
C GLU A 261 36.15 6.48 12.08
N VAL A 262 36.84 7.26 12.92
CA VAL A 262 37.25 8.63 12.62
C VAL A 262 38.62 8.55 11.97
N ASP A 263 38.75 9.00 10.72
CA ASP A 263 40.05 9.14 10.03
C ASP A 263 40.93 10.19 10.72
#